data_AF-C2ENT2-F1
#
_entry.id   AF-C2ENT2-F1
#
_cell.length_a   1.000
_cell.length_b   1.000
_cell.length_c   1.000
_cell.angle_alpha   90.00
_cell.angle_beta   90.00
_cell.angle_gamma   90.00
#
_symmetry.space_group_name_H-M   'P 1'
#
loop_
_entity.id
_entity.type
_entity.pdbx_description
1 polymer ?
#
loop_
_entity_poly.entity_id
_entity_poly.type
_entity_poly.pdbx_seq_one_letter_code
_entity_poly.pdbx_strand_id
1 'polypeptide(L)' 'MEIAVRYYSKTGNTKKLADAVANTAGVEAQTVSHPLKHNVDLLFYAIQYIGQVLPHLLKNF' A
#
# COMPACT_ATOMS: atom_id res chain seq x y z
N MET A 1 5.12 16.31 7.13
CA MET A 1 5.51 15.23 6.21
C MET A 1 4.31 14.34 6.02
N GLU A 2 3.80 14.26 4.80
CA GLU A 2 2.61 13.50 4.46
C GLU A 2 3.00 12.06 4.10
N ILE A 3 2.53 11.08 4.89
CA ILE A 3 2.81 9.66 4.69
C ILE A 3 1.51 8.96 4.29
N ALA A 4 1.58 8.11 3.27
CA ALA A 4 0.48 7.22 2.91
C ALA A 4 0.92 5.76 2.93
N VAL A 5 0.01 4.89 3.34
CA VAL A 5 0.17 3.43 3.22
C VAL A 5 -0.89 2.91 2.27
N ARG A 6 -0.47 2.15 1.26
CA ARG A 6 -1.34 1.50 0.28
C ARG A 6 -1.10 0.00 0.26
N TYR A 7 -2.17 -0.77 0.10
CA TYR A 7 -2.03 -2.22 0.02
C TYR A 7 -3.00 -2.89 -0.96
N TYR A 8 -2.55 -4.02 -1.49
CA TYR A 8 -3.40 -4.97 -2.17
C TYR A 8 -3.28 -6.33 -1.48
N SER A 9 -4.42 -6.90 -1.08
CA SER A 9 -4.46 -8.15 -0.31
C SER A 9 -5.64 -8.99 -0.77
N LYS A 10 -5.38 -10.22 -1.23
CA LYS A 10 -6.44 -11.17 -1.62
C LYS A 10 -6.90 -12.04 -0.45
N THR A 11 -5.99 -12.44 0.43
CA THR A 11 -6.25 -13.36 1.56
C THR A 11 -6.05 -12.72 2.94
N GLY A 12 -5.79 -11.41 3.01
CA GLY A 12 -5.70 -10.66 4.27
C GLY A 12 -4.28 -10.49 4.83
N ASN A 13 -3.31 -11.32 4.45
CA ASN A 13 -1.95 -11.26 5.01
C ASN A 13 -1.26 -9.91 4.75
N THR A 14 -1.33 -9.41 3.52
CA THR A 14 -0.70 -8.13 3.17
C THR A 14 -1.38 -6.95 3.88
N LYS A 15 -2.68 -7.05 4.18
CA LYS A 15 -3.37 -6.04 5.00
C LYS A 15 -2.77 -5.95 6.40
N LYS A 16 -2.47 -7.10 7.04
CA LYS A 16 -1.85 -7.11 8.38
C LYS A 16 -0.49 -6.39 8.39
N LEU A 17 0.33 -6.59 7.36
CA LEU A 17 1.59 -5.88 7.22
C LEU A 17 1.37 -4.37 7.01
N ALA A 18 0.44 -4.01 6.13
CA ALA A 18 0.10 -2.61 5.87
C ALA A 18 -0.43 -1.90 7.14
N ASP A 19 -1.33 -2.54 7.88
CA ASP A 19 -1.87 -2.04 9.14
C ASP A 19 -0.75 -1.84 10.16
N ALA A 20 0.22 -2.76 10.27
CA ALA A 20 1.35 -2.61 11.19
C ALA A 20 2.21 -1.39 10.86
N VAL A 21 2.55 -1.19 9.57
CA VAL A 21 3.30 -0.01 9.10
C VAL A 21 2.50 1.27 9.35
N ALA A 22 1.22 1.27 9.02
CA ALA A 22 0.34 2.43 9.17
C ALA A 22 0.16 2.84 10.64
N ASN A 23 0.01 1.86 11.54
CA ASN A 23 -0.03 2.09 12.99
C ASN A 23 1.26 2.74 13.51
N THR A 24 2.44 2.31 13.04
CA THR A 24 3.71 2.94 13.39
C THR A 24 3.83 4.36 12.83
N ALA A 25 3.30 4.59 11.63
CA ALA A 25 3.32 5.89 10.96
C ALA A 25 2.21 6.85 11.43
N GLY A 26 1.25 6.39 12.26
CA GLY A 26 0.12 7.20 12.72
C GLY A 26 -0.91 7.53 11.62
N VAL A 27 -1.04 6.67 10.60
CA VAL A 27 -1.96 6.85 9.46
C VAL A 27 -2.84 5.63 9.26
N GLU A 28 -3.82 5.72 8.36
CA GLU A 28 -4.65 4.57 7.95
C GLU A 28 -4.07 3.91 6.69
N ALA A 29 -3.98 2.58 6.70
CA ALA A 29 -3.69 1.81 5.50
C ALA A 29 -4.94 1.71 4.61
N GLN A 30 -4.83 2.17 3.36
CA GLN A 30 -5.93 2.11 2.39
C GLN A 30 -5.64 1.12 1.27
N THR A 31 -6.69 0.57 0.65
CA THR A 31 -6.51 -0.26 -0.54
C THR A 31 -5.95 0.58 -1.70
N VAL A 32 -5.24 -0.05 -2.63
CA VAL A 32 -4.69 0.62 -3.82
C VAL A 32 -5.74 1.29 -4.72
N SER A 33 -7.02 0.92 -4.57
CA SER A 33 -8.16 1.55 -5.24
C SER A 33 -8.50 2.94 -4.69
N HIS A 34 -8.03 3.30 -3.49
CA HIS A 34 -8.23 4.63 -2.92
C HIS A 34 -7.19 5.61 -3.46
N PRO A 35 -7.63 6.65 -4.19
CA PRO A 35 -6.70 7.62 -4.78
C PRO A 35 -5.94 8.38 -3.71
N LEU A 36 -4.74 8.85 -4.07
CA LEU A 36 -4.01 9.83 -3.28
C LEU A 36 -4.71 11.18 -3.48
N LYS A 37 -5.08 11.85 -2.38
CA LYS A 37 -5.82 13.11 -2.44
C LYS A 37 -4.90 14.33 -2.56
N HIS A 38 -3.66 14.20 -2.14
CA HIS A 38 -2.68 15.29 -2.03
C HIS A 38 -1.28 14.76 -2.39
N ASN A 39 -0.29 15.66 -2.46
CA ASN A 39 1.10 15.26 -2.64
C ASN A 39 1.60 14.55 -1.39
N VAL A 40 2.02 13.30 -1.55
CA VAL A 40 2.54 12.48 -0.47
C VAL A 40 4.07 12.57 -0.49
N ASP A 41 4.68 12.86 0.65
CA ASP A 41 6.15 12.90 0.77
C ASP A 41 6.74 11.48 0.81
N LEU A 42 6.01 10.53 1.39
CA LEU A 42 6.45 9.13 1.53
C LEU A 42 5.28 8.16 1.37
N LEU A 43 5.40 7.23 0.41
CA LEU A 43 4.42 6.18 0.15
C LEU A 43 5.00 4.80 0.48
N PHE A 44 4.36 4.10 1.42
CA PHE A 44 4.58 2.67 1.65
C PHE A 44 3.56 1.85 0.84
N TYR A 45 4.06 0.88 0.07
CA TYR A 45 3.22 0.04 -0.79
C TYR A 45 3.40 -1.44 -0.42
N ALA A 46 2.35 -2.05 0.11
CA ALA A 46 2.36 -3.45 0.53
C ALA A 46 1.60 -4.32 -0.48
N ILE A 47 2.28 -5.27 -1.10
CA ILE A 47 1.70 -6.17 -2.10
C ILE A 47 2.06 -7.63 -1.83
N GLN A 48 1.14 -8.51 -2.16
CA GLN A 48 1.43 -9.94 -2.25
C GLN A 48 2.23 -10.23 -3.53
N TYR A 49 3.38 -10.88 -3.37
CA TYR A 49 4.14 -11.39 -4.51
C TYR A 49 3.70 -12.82 -4.84
N ILE A 50 3.16 -13.01 -6.04
CA ILE A 50 2.86 -14.34 -6.60
C ILE A 50 3.54 -14.40 -7.96
N GLY A 51 4.76 -14.95 -7.99
CA GLY A 51 5.51 -15.60 -9.08
C GLY A 51 5.61 -14.99 -10.50
N GLN A 52 4.64 -14.21 -10.97
CA GLN A 52 4.58 -13.67 -12.33
C GLN A 52 3.93 -12.27 -12.44
N VAL A 53 3.25 -11.76 -11.41
CA VAL A 53 2.32 -10.62 -11.56
C VAL A 53 2.94 -9.24 -11.26
N LEU A 54 4.14 -9.19 -10.68
CA LEU A 54 4.72 -7.92 -10.19
C LEU A 54 5.03 -6.87 -11.28
N PRO A 55 5.52 -7.20 -12.48
CA PRO A 55 5.95 -6.18 -13.44
C PRO A 55 4.83 -5.35 -14.04
N HIS A 56 3.58 -5.83 -14.04
CA HIS A 56 2.47 -5.13 -14.72
C HIS A 56 1.66 -4.22 -13.79
N LEU A 57 1.61 -4.51 -12.49
CA LEU A 57 0.87 -3.69 -11.51
C LEU A 57 1.61 -2.42 -11.11
N LEU A 58 2.93 -2.37 -11.29
CA LEU A 58 3.76 -1.21 -10.90
C LEU A 58 3.96 -0.18 -12.03
N LYS A 59 3.40 -0.40 -13.23
CA LYS A 59 3.64 0.48 -14.40
C LYS A 59 2.75 1.73 -14.46
N ASN A 60 1.72 1.83 -13.61
CA ASN A 60 0.69 2.85 -13.73
C ASN A 60 0.52 3.73 -12.47
N PHE A 61 1.55 3.81 -11.62
CA PHE A 61 1.56 4.69 -10.44
C PHE A 61 2.67 5.73 -10.57
#